data_AF-A0A9Q3GT60-F1
#
_entry.id   AF-A0A9Q3GT60-F1
#
_cell.length_a   1.000
_cell.length_b   1.000
_cell.length_c   1.000
_cell.angle_alpha   90.00
_cell.angle_beta   90.00
_cell.angle_gamma   90.00
#
_symmetry.space_group_name_H-M   'P 1'
#
loop_
_entity.id
_entity.type
_entity.pdbx_description
1 polymer ?
#
loop_
_entity_poly.entity_id
_entity_poly.type
_entity_poly.pdbx_seq_one_letter_code
_entity_poly.pdbx_strand_id
1 'polypeptide(L)'
;MLWLSSKNIKSARTIKKLSKDWLGSFPILKKVCTHAYHPKLPSQWKCINPVLHISILEPVKTSIIPNGHQEPPPLIIIEEEE
;
A
#
# COMPACT_ATOMS: atom_id res chain seq x y z
N MET A 1 -0.69 -3.80 9.73
CA MET A 1 -0.94 -3.88 8.27
C MET A 1 0.42 -4.02 7.56
N LEU A 2 0.47 -4.63 6.37
CA LEU A 2 1.71 -4.82 5.59
C LEU A 2 1.54 -4.30 4.16
N TRP A 3 2.57 -3.66 3.61
CA TRP A 3 2.67 -3.35 2.19
C TRP A 3 3.17 -4.58 1.42
N LEU A 4 2.55 -4.85 0.27
CA LEU A 4 2.99 -5.93 -0.63
C LEU A 4 3.70 -5.35 -1.85
N SER A 5 4.93 -5.79 -2.09
CA SER A 5 5.71 -5.35 -3.26
C SER A 5 5.16 -5.95 -4.56
N SER A 6 5.09 -5.14 -5.61
CA SER A 6 4.67 -5.58 -6.95
C SER A 6 5.78 -6.26 -7.76
N LYS A 7 7.04 -6.22 -7.28
CA LYS A 7 8.23 -6.69 -8.02
C LYS A 7 8.14 -8.14 -8.51
N ASN A 8 7.53 -9.01 -7.71
CA ASN A 8 7.39 -10.44 -8.02
C ASN A 8 5.98 -10.84 -8.43
N ILE A 9 5.08 -9.88 -8.64
CA ILE A 9 3.68 -10.15 -8.98
C ILE A 9 3.50 -9.88 -10.46
N LYS A 10 3.07 -10.92 -11.19
CA LYS A 10 2.74 -10.82 -12.62
C LYS A 10 1.51 -9.91 -12.78
N SER A 11 1.75 -8.62 -12.95
CA SER A 11 0.73 -7.65 -13.31
C SER A 11 0.44 -7.72 -14.80
N ALA A 12 -0.81 -7.49 -15.20
CA ALA A 12 -1.22 -7.39 -16.60
C ALA A 12 -0.62 -6.16 -17.33
N ARG A 13 0.12 -5.29 -16.63
CA ARG A 13 0.81 -4.16 -17.27
C ARG A 13 2.03 -4.62 -18.06
N THR A 14 2.03 -4.32 -19.35
CA THR A 14 3.13 -4.54 -20.29
C THR A 14 4.39 -3.72 -19.97
N ILE A 15 4.28 -2.62 -19.19
CA ILE A 15 5.39 -1.68 -18.94
C ILE A 15 5.70 -1.57 -17.43
N LYS A 16 6.90 -2.02 -17.04
CA LYS A 16 7.42 -1.95 -15.66
C LYS A 16 7.64 -0.52 -15.15
N LYS A 17 7.99 0.42 -16.04
CA LYS A 17 8.34 1.82 -15.69
C LYS A 17 7.19 2.63 -15.08
N LEU A 18 5.94 2.23 -15.36
CA LEU A 18 4.72 2.81 -14.79
C LEU A 18 4.04 1.85 -13.80
N SER A 19 4.75 0.81 -13.34
CA SER A 19 4.23 -0.07 -12.30
C SER A 19 4.50 0.59 -10.94
N LYS A 20 3.46 0.67 -10.11
CA LYS A 20 3.63 1.08 -8.71
C LYS A 20 4.47 0.02 -8.01
N ASP A 21 5.54 0.39 -7.31
CA ASP A 21 6.43 -0.55 -6.62
C ASP A 21 5.71 -1.37 -5.52
N TRP A 22 4.58 -0.86 -5.05
CA TRP A 22 3.77 -1.42 -3.99
C TRP A 22 2.30 -1.48 -4.38
N LEU A 23 1.67 -2.63 -4.16
CA LEU A 23 0.27 -2.86 -4.51
C LEU A 23 -0.71 -2.27 -3.49
N GLY A 24 -0.22 -1.91 -2.31
CA GLY A 24 -1.01 -1.35 -1.23
C GLY A 24 -0.80 -2.09 0.08
N SER A 25 -1.56 -1.66 1.09
CA SER A 25 -1.52 -2.25 2.43
C SER A 25 -2.61 -3.31 2.61
N PHE A 26 -2.23 -4.43 3.22
CA PHE A 26 -3.10 -5.56 3.50
C PHE A 26 -3.10 -5.89 4.99
N PRO A 27 -4.24 -6.30 5.56
CA PRO A 27 -4.27 -6.80 6.93
C PRO A 27 -3.68 -8.22 6.99
N ILE A 28 -3.03 -8.54 8.11
CA ILE A 28 -2.42 -9.85 8.35
C ILE A 28 -3.51 -10.76 8.91
N LEU A 29 -3.76 -11.91 8.28
CA LEU A 29 -4.70 -12.92 8.79
C LEU A 29 -4.01 -13.83 9.80
N LYS A 30 -2.81 -14.32 9.46
CA LYS A 30 -2.08 -15.27 10.30
C LYS A 30 -0.58 -15.13 10.10
N LYS A 31 0.19 -15.28 11.18
CA LYS A 31 1.64 -15.52 11.11
C LYS A 31 1.87 -17.01 10.89
N VAL A 32 2.48 -17.37 9.76
CA VAL A 32 2.75 -18.78 9.41
C VAL A 32 4.05 -19.23 10.04
N CYS A 33 5.10 -18.41 9.93
CA CYS A 33 6.38 -18.63 10.61
C CYS A 33 7.07 -17.29 10.90
N THR A 34 8.30 -17.33 11.42
CA THR A 34 9.08 -16.13 11.74
C THR A 34 9.25 -15.21 10.53
N HIS A 35 9.38 -15.79 9.33
CA HIS A 35 9.69 -15.07 8.09
C HIS A 35 8.55 -15.10 7.06
N ALA A 36 7.38 -15.67 7.39
CA ALA A 36 6.27 -15.74 6.45
C ALA A 36 4.93 -15.44 7.10
N TYR A 37 4.15 -14.62 6.40
CA TYR A 37 2.84 -14.13 6.83
C TYR A 37 1.79 -14.44 5.78
N HIS A 38 0.56 -14.64 6.25
CA HIS A 38 -0.61 -14.80 5.40
C HIS A 38 -1.43 -13.51 5.44
N PRO A 39 -1.27 -12.60 4.46
CA PRO A 39 -2.11 -11.41 4.36
C PRO A 39 -3.46 -11.73 3.72
N LYS A 40 -4.46 -10.88 4.00
CA LYS A 40 -5.77 -10.95 3.35
C LYS A 40 -5.67 -10.39 1.93
N LEU A 41 -5.36 -11.26 0.97
CA LEU A 41 -5.35 -10.90 -0.44
C LEU A 41 -6.78 -10.88 -1.02
N PRO A 42 -7.05 -10.02 -2.00
CA PRO A 42 -8.32 -10.03 -2.72
C PRO A 42 -8.43 -11.31 -3.57
N SER A 43 -9.63 -11.88 -3.64
CA SER A 43 -9.90 -13.17 -4.30
C SER A 43 -9.58 -13.22 -5.80
N GLN A 44 -9.45 -12.04 -6.43
CA GLN A 44 -9.01 -11.86 -7.80
C GLN A 44 -7.54 -12.27 -8.05
N TRP A 45 -6.69 -12.34 -7.02
CA TRP A 45 -5.26 -12.62 -7.15
C TRP A 45 -4.91 -14.09 -6.93
N LYS A 46 -5.57 -14.98 -7.68
CA LYS A 46 -5.43 -16.44 -7.53
C LYS A 46 -4.04 -16.98 -7.87
N CYS A 47 -3.25 -16.25 -8.67
CA CYS A 47 -1.91 -16.66 -9.09
C CYS A 47 -0.82 -16.37 -8.05
N ILE A 48 -1.17 -15.68 -6.96
CA ILE A 48 -0.23 -15.28 -5.90
C ILE A 48 -0.38 -16.25 -4.74
N ASN A 49 0.73 -16.73 -4.21
CA ASN A 49 0.70 -17.61 -3.05
C ASN A 49 0.09 -16.88 -1.84
N PRO A 50 -0.80 -17.53 -1.07
CA PRO A 50 -1.40 -16.92 0.11
C PRO A 50 -0.38 -16.63 1.21
N VAL A 51 0.72 -17.39 1.25
CA VAL A 51 1.81 -17.22 2.21
C VAL A 51 2.96 -16.47 1.54
N LEU A 52 3.32 -15.32 2.10
CA LEU A 52 4.33 -14.42 1.55
C LEU A 52 5.50 -14.29 2.51
N HIS A 53 6.71 -14.30 1.95
CA HIS A 53 7.96 -14.13 2.69
C HIS A 53 8.16 -12.65 3.08
N ILE A 54 8.83 -12.40 4.20
CA ILE A 54 9.10 -11.05 4.71
C ILE A 54 9.86 -10.17 3.70
N SER A 55 10.68 -10.74 2.82
CA SER A 55 11.44 -9.96 1.81
C SER A 55 10.56 -9.21 0.80
N ILE A 56 9.31 -9.63 0.61
CA ILE A 56 8.35 -8.96 -0.30
C ILE A 56 7.26 -8.20 0.46
N LEU A 57 7.37 -8.16 1.79
CA LEU A 57 6.44 -7.49 2.70
C LEU A 57 7.16 -6.37 3.44
N GLU A 58 6.51 -5.22 3.56
CA GLU A 58 6.98 -4.14 4.44
C GLU A 58 5.95 -3.83 5.52
N PRO A 59 6.35 -3.62 6.77
CA PRO A 59 5.43 -3.11 7.78
C PRO A 59 4.92 -1.72 7.36
N VAL A 60 3.60 -1.51 7.39
CA VAL A 60 3.04 -0.17 7.25
C VAL A 60 3.59 0.67 8.41
N LYS A 61 4.47 1.62 8.13
CA LYS A 61 4.80 2.68 9.08
C LYS A 61 3.58 3.59 9.16
N THR A 62 2.75 3.40 10.18
CA THR A 62 1.79 4.42 10.55
C THR A 62 2.61 5.60 11.04
N SER A 63 2.78 6.61 10.20
CA SER A 63 3.45 7.83 10.61
C SER A 63 2.60 8.44 11.72
N ILE A 64 3.05 8.30 12.96
CA ILE A 64 2.48 8.98 14.12
C ILE A 64 3.00 10.42 14.06
N ILE A 65 2.70 11.15 12.98
CA ILE A 65 2.88 12.60 12.99
C ILE A 65 1.61 13.11 13.64
N PRO A 66 1.65 13.63 14.88
CA PRO A 66 0.46 14.07 15.60
C PRO A 66 -0.30 15.21 14.90
N ASN A 67 0.26 15.79 13.83
CA ASN A 67 -0.27 16.98 13.15
C ASN A 67 -0.23 16.87 11.60
N GLY A 68 -0.30 15.66 11.04
CA GLY A 68 -0.16 15.41 9.59
C GLY A 68 -1.35 15.84 8.72
N HIS A 69 -2.38 16.46 9.30
CA HIS A 69 -3.45 17.11 8.56
C HIS A 69 -3.05 18.58 8.39
N GLN A 70 -2.34 18.88 7.30
CA GLN A 70 -2.35 20.26 6.83
C GLN A 70 -3.77 20.48 6.29
N GLU A 71 -4.60 21.21 7.04
CA GLU A 71 -5.88 21.65 6.52
C GLU A 71 -5.62 22.34 5.17
N PRO A 72 -6.44 22.04 4.14
CA PRO A 72 -6.30 22.77 2.88
C PRO A 72 -6.33 24.26 3.19
N PRO A 73 -5.45 25.08 2.59
CA PRO A 73 -5.44 26.50 2.84
C PRO A 73 -6.87 27.05 2.60
N PRO A 74 -7.35 27.96 3.45
CA PRO A 74 -8.69 28.53 3.30
C PRO A 74 -8.82 29.15 1.90
N LEU A 75 -9.95 28.92 1.26
CA LEU A 75 -10.28 29.52 -0.03
C LEU A 75 -10.33 31.05 0.14
N ILE A 76 -9.35 31.76 -0.41
CA ILE A 76 -9.39 33.21 -0.50
C ILE A 76 -10.40 33.54 -1.60
N ILE A 77 -11.60 33.95 -1.22
CA ILE A 77 -12.53 34.63 -2.12
C ILE A 77 -11.99 36.06 -2.22
N ILE A 78 -11.35 36.37 -3.35
CA ILE A 78 -11.03 37.76 -3.68
C ILE A 78 -12.37 38.38 -4.07
N GLU A 79 -13.00 39.09 -3.14
CA GLU A 79 -14.03 40.06 -3.52
C GLU A 79 -13.30 41.18 -4.26
N GLU A 80 -13.43 41.17 -5.59
CA GLU A 80 -13.15 42.35 -6.41
C GLU A 80 -14.16 43.42 -6.00
N GLU A 81 -13.77 44.27 -5.05
CA GLU A 81 -14.42 45.55 -4.83
C GLU A 81 -13.87 46.54 -5.86
N GLU A 82 -14.74 46.87 -6.82
CA GLU A 82 -14.78 47.99 -7.77
C GLU A 82 -13.50 48.79 -8.10
#